data_AF-A0AAV6B2K2-F1
#
_entry.id   AF-A0AAV6B2K2-F1
#
_cell.length_a   1.000
_cell.length_b   1.000
_cell.length_c   1.000
_cell.angle_alpha   90.00
_cell.angle_beta   90.00
_cell.angle_gamma   90.00
#
_symmetry.space_group_name_H-M   'P 1'
#
loop_
_entity.id
_entity.type
_entity.pdbx_description
1 polymer ?
#
loop_
_entity_poly.entity_id
_entity_poly.type
_entity_poly.pdbx_seq_one_letter_code
_entity_poly.pdbx_strand_id
1 'polypeptide(L)' 'MRVELLGLSFTPQHSDARVLDQLIYKWHHSRQVISRVLVEKYGDLAATGWIPTREEIDRDIQKLFGGAFDDFCALQLR' A
#
# COMPACT_ATOMS: atom_id res chain seq x y z
N MET A 1 -12.50 0.60 3.12
CA MET A 1 -13.18 -0.10 2.01
C MET A 1 -12.28 -0.94 1.11
N ARG A 2 -11.30 -0.39 0.35
CA ARG A 2 -10.49 -1.22 -0.58
C ARG A 2 -9.73 -2.34 0.14
N VAL A 3 -9.05 -2.02 1.24
CA VAL A 3 -8.30 -3.00 2.04
C VAL A 3 -9.21 -4.08 2.62
N GLU A 4 -10.43 -3.74 3.04
CA GLU A 4 -11.39 -4.71 3.60
C GLU A 4 -11.86 -5.75 2.57
N LEU A 5 -12.00 -5.34 1.30
CA LEU A 5 -12.53 -6.22 0.25
C LEU A 5 -11.44 -6.92 -0.58
N LEU A 6 -10.31 -6.26 -0.79
CA LEU A 6 -9.25 -6.72 -1.70
C LEU A 6 -7.99 -7.19 -0.95
N GLY A 7 -7.94 -6.98 0.37
CA GLY A 7 -6.68 -7.07 1.11
C GLY A 7 -5.65 -6.10 0.52
N LEU A 8 -4.47 -6.61 0.20
CA LEU A 8 -3.34 -5.82 -0.30
C LEU A 8 -3.14 -5.92 -1.82
N SER A 9 -4.07 -6.54 -2.54
CA SER A 9 -3.96 -6.84 -3.98
C SER A 9 -4.36 -5.66 -4.88
N PHE A 10 -3.89 -4.45 -4.57
CA PHE A 10 -4.19 -3.25 -5.35
C PHE A 10 -3.13 -2.15 -5.20
N THR A 11 -3.12 -1.21 -6.14
CA THR A 11 -2.32 0.02 -6.04
C THR A 11 -3.15 1.12 -5.37
N PRO A 12 -2.78 1.60 -4.17
CA PRO A 12 -3.64 2.47 -3.37
C PRO A 12 -3.69 3.90 -3.87
N GLN A 13 -2.62 4.39 -4.50
CA GLN A 13 -2.49 5.80 -4.86
C GLN A 13 -1.57 6.04 -6.07
N HIS A 14 -1.82 7.15 -6.76
CA HIS A 14 -0.91 7.78 -7.73
C HIS A 14 -0.88 9.30 -7.47
N SER A 15 0.17 9.99 -7.93
CA SER A 15 0.29 11.44 -7.67
C SER A 15 -0.45 12.30 -8.69
N ASP A 16 -0.53 11.87 -9.95
CA ASP A 16 -1.01 12.73 -11.05
C ASP A 16 -0.35 14.12 -11.03
N ALA A 17 0.96 14.15 -10.72
CA ALA A 17 1.71 15.40 -10.58
C ALA A 17 1.93 16.02 -11.95
N ARG A 18 1.50 17.28 -12.11
CA ARG A 18 1.77 18.11 -13.30
C ARG A 18 2.94 19.08 -13.10
N VAL A 19 3.34 19.27 -11.84
CA VAL A 19 4.50 20.06 -11.41
C VAL A 19 5.29 19.19 -10.45
N LEU A 20 6.62 19.17 -10.59
CA LEU A 20 7.51 18.23 -9.88
C LEU A 20 7.35 18.30 -8.36
N ASP A 21 7.25 19.51 -7.79
CA ASP A 21 7.11 19.72 -6.34
C ASP A 21 5.83 19.11 -5.77
N GLN A 22 4.83 18.83 -6.62
CA GLN A 22 3.61 18.17 -6.18
C GLN A 22 3.85 16.77 -5.67
N LEU A 23 4.91 16.09 -6.12
CA LEU A 23 5.26 14.77 -5.62
C LEU A 23 5.45 14.79 -4.09
N ILE A 24 6.06 15.86 -3.56
CA ILE A 24 6.37 15.95 -2.13
C ILE A 24 5.09 15.93 -1.31
N TYR A 25 4.20 16.90 -1.51
CA TYR A 25 3.02 17.03 -0.66
C TYR A 25 1.96 15.95 -0.94
N LYS A 26 1.81 15.51 -2.20
CA LYS A 26 0.83 14.47 -2.54
C LYS A 26 1.21 13.13 -1.93
N TRP A 27 2.49 12.74 -2.02
CA TRP A 27 2.95 11.51 -1.39
C TRP A 27 3.02 11.62 0.13
N HIS A 28 3.44 12.75 0.68
CA HIS A 28 3.43 12.97 2.12
C HIS A 28 2.03 12.77 2.71
N HIS A 29 1.02 13.46 2.16
CA HIS A 29 -0.35 13.34 2.62
C HIS A 29 -0.90 11.92 2.45
N SER A 30 -0.69 11.31 1.27
CA SER A 30 -1.22 9.98 0.98
C SER A 30 -0.60 8.91 1.88
N ARG A 31 0.71 8.98 2.16
CA ARG A 31 1.40 8.05 3.06
C ARG A 31 0.85 8.11 4.48
N GLN A 32 0.49 9.29 4.99
CA GLN A 32 -0.13 9.41 6.31
C GLN A 32 -1.48 8.68 6.38
N VAL A 33 -2.34 8.86 5.37
CA VAL A 33 -3.65 8.21 5.31
C VAL A 33 -3.49 6.69 5.16
N ILE A 34 -2.66 6.23 4.22
CA ILE A 34 -2.40 4.80 3.99
C ILE A 34 -1.82 4.15 5.25
N SER A 35 -0.85 4.80 5.90
CA SER A 35 -0.24 4.29 7.13
C SER A 35 -1.26 4.13 8.25
N ARG A 36 -2.18 5.08 8.43
CA ARG A 36 -3.23 4.97 9.44
C ARG A 36 -4.12 3.75 9.20
N VAL A 37 -4.52 3.52 7.95
CA VAL A 37 -5.33 2.34 7.58
C VAL A 37 -4.56 1.04 7.84
N LEU A 38 -3.28 0.96 7.45
CA LEU A 38 -2.48 -0.24 7.66
C LEU A 38 -2.25 -0.53 9.15
N VAL A 39 -1.96 0.49 9.96
CA VAL A 39 -1.81 0.32 11.42
C VAL A 39 -3.09 -0.22 12.04
N GLU A 40 -4.25 0.31 11.64
CA GLU A 40 -5.53 -0.22 12.09
C GLU A 40 -5.70 -1.69 11.71
N LYS A 41 -5.47 -2.06 10.44
CA LYS A 41 -5.69 -3.45 9.98
C LYS A 41 -4.70 -4.45 10.53
N TYR A 42 -3.44 -4.08 10.69
CA TYR A 42 -2.47 -4.92 11.40
C TYR A 42 -2.78 -5.02 12.90
N GLY A 43 -3.32 -3.96 13.50
CA GLY A 43 -3.82 -3.98 14.88
C GLY A 43 -4.99 -4.94 15.06
N ASP A 44 -5.95 -4.93 14.11
CA ASP A 44 -7.08 -5.87 14.09
C ASP A 44 -6.56 -7.33 14.02
N LEU A 45 -5.58 -7.61 13.16
CA LEU A 45 -4.96 -8.94 13.07
C LEU A 45 -4.26 -9.34 14.39
N ALA A 46 -3.50 -8.43 14.98
CA ALA A 46 -2.82 -8.68 16.26
C ALA A 46 -3.82 -8.97 17.39
N ALA A 47 -4.96 -8.29 17.41
CA ALA A 47 -6.03 -8.54 18.39
C ALA A 47 -6.67 -9.93 18.23
N THR A 48 -6.61 -10.53 17.04
CA THR A 48 -7.04 -11.92 16.79
C THR A 48 -5.98 -12.98 17.09
N GLY A 49 -4.79 -12.55 17.52
CA GLY A 49 -3.66 -13.43 17.86
C GLY A 49 -2.62 -13.61 16.75
N TRP A 50 -2.79 -12.96 15.60
CA TRP A 50 -1.77 -12.94 14.54
C TRP A 50 -0.93 -11.66 14.62
N ILE A 51 0.31 -11.76 15.09
CA ILE A 51 1.23 -10.62 15.18
C ILE A 51 2.08 -10.56 13.91
N PRO A 52 1.90 -9.54 13.04
CA PRO A 52 2.69 -9.42 11.82
C PRO A 52 4.16 -9.16 12.14
N THR A 53 5.05 -9.87 11.45
CA THR A 53 6.50 -9.65 11.52
C THR A 53 6.89 -8.38 10.75
N ARG A 54 8.09 -7.88 11.03
CA ARG A 54 8.63 -6.72 10.31
C ARG A 54 8.80 -7.01 8.83
N GLU A 55 9.24 -8.22 8.51
CA GLU A 55 9.49 -8.69 7.15
C GLU A 55 8.18 -8.78 6.34
N GLU A 56 7.09 -9.22 6.97
CA GLU A 56 5.76 -9.22 6.35
C GLU A 56 5.28 -7.81 6.06
N ILE A 57 5.40 -6.90 7.04
CA ILE A 57 5.00 -5.49 6.87
C ILE A 57 5.82 -4.84 5.75
N ASP A 58 7.14 -5.04 5.73
CA ASP A 58 8.02 -4.47 4.71
C ASP A 58 7.65 -5.02 3.32
N ARG A 59 7.46 -6.34 3.16
CA ARG A 59 6.99 -6.95 1.91
C ARG A 59 5.66 -6.37 1.43
N ASP A 60 4.72 -6.20 2.34
CA ASP A 60 3.37 -5.74 2.05
C ASP A 60 3.36 -4.26 1.65
N ILE A 61 4.19 -3.43 2.28
CA ILE A 61 4.42 -2.04 1.88
C ILE A 61 5.08 -1.97 0.50
N GLN A 62 6.09 -2.80 0.22
CA GLN A 62 6.74 -2.83 -1.09
C GLN A 62 5.75 -3.16 -2.21
N LYS A 63 4.84 -4.11 -1.98
CA LYS A 63 3.76 -4.42 -2.92
C LYS A 63 2.83 -3.23 -3.15
N LEU A 64 2.36 -2.58 -2.09
CA LEU A 64 1.43 -1.45 -2.21
C LEU A 64 2.05 -0.22 -2.89
N PHE A 65 3.35 0.04 -2.71
CA PHE A 65 4.00 1.27 -3.19
C PHE A 65 4.79 1.11 -4.51
N GLY A 66 4.53 0.05 -5.26
CA GLY A 66 5.07 -0.11 -6.62
C GLY A 66 5.14 -1.56 -7.07
N GLY A 67 5.50 -2.47 -6.17
CA GLY A 67 5.75 -3.87 -6.53
C GLY A 67 4.56 -4.57 -7.18
N ALA A 68 3.34 -4.35 -6.67
CA ALA A 68 2.15 -4.95 -7.27
C ALA A 68 1.83 -4.39 -8.67
N PHE A 69 2.18 -3.13 -8.94
CA PHE A 69 2.03 -2.54 -10.27
C PHE A 69 3.07 -3.09 -11.23
N ASP A 70 4.32 -3.20 -10.79
CA ASP A 70 5.41 -3.78 -11.58
C ASP A 70 5.12 -5.24 -11.94
N ASP A 71 4.68 -6.04 -10.96
CA ASP A 71 4.25 -7.44 -11.16
C ASP A 71 3.12 -7.54 -12.19
N PHE A 72 2.14 -6.64 -12.13
CA PHE A 72 1.03 -6.60 -13.07
C PHE A 72 1.49 -6.22 -14.49
N CYS A 73 2.36 -5.22 -14.62
CA CYS A 73 2.91 -4.80 -15.91
C CYS A 73 3.84 -5.84 -16.54
N ALA A 74 4.49 -6.69 -15.73
CA ALA A 74 5.33 -7.78 -16.20
C ALA A 74 4.53 -8.95 -16.79
N LEU A 75 3.20 -8.98 -16.62
CA LEU A 75 2.35 -10.00 -17.23
C LEU A 75 2.38 -9.87 -18.75
N GLN A 76 2.96 -10.86 -19.43
CA GLN A 76 2.79 -11.01 -20.87
C GLN A 76 1.38 -11.50 -21.15
N LEU A 77 0.53 -10.61 -21.66
CA LEU A 77 -0.73 -10.99 -22.27
C LEU A 77 -0.41 -11.80 -23.53
N ARG A 78 -0.70 -13.10 -23.49
CA ARG A 78 -0.69 -13.97 -24.68
C ARG A 78 -1.98 -13.80 -25.47
#